data_AF-A0A7S1XEW0-F1
#
_entry.id   AF-A0A7S1XEW0-F1
#
_cell.length_a   1.000
_cell.length_b   1.000
_cell.length_c   1.000
_cell.angle_alpha   90.00
_cell.angle_beta   90.00
_cell.angle_gamma   90.00
#
_symmetry.space_group_name_H-M   'P 1'
#
loop_
_entity.id
_entity.type
_entity.pdbx_description
1 polymer ?
#
loop_
_entity_poly.entity_id
_entity_poly.type
_entity_poly.pdbx_seq_one_letter_code
_entity_poly.pdbx_strand_id
1 'polypeptide(L)'
;LKGPLRPGNDVLLENRGGTFVDITSQSNLPVGGGRVGITAADFNNDGFLDIFLPSVGTGMQRIPDIILLNLGNKSFRQYTNHGAQGPLAGDITYPSGAQAFDYNLDGKVDVVVGTRYRDINRPDFFAGTLRLFKNVIQNSNNYVIVKVPVLVQGKSTMDALLKVETPNGNFFRRVGSVGEARTQSFIDQVHVGIGSASSIKSTTLTLFDGTTLR
;
A
#
# COMPACT_ATOMS: atom_id res chain seq x y z
N LEU A 1 -27.49 -3.79 -20.44
CA LEU A 1 -26.70 -4.52 -19.42
C LEU A 1 -27.51 -4.58 -18.13
N LYS A 2 -28.11 -5.72 -17.80
CA LYS A 2 -28.85 -5.95 -16.54
C LYS A 2 -28.43 -7.32 -15.98
N GLY A 3 -27.67 -7.28 -14.89
CA GLY A 3 -27.26 -8.43 -14.07
C GLY A 3 -26.53 -7.89 -12.84
N PRO A 4 -26.62 -8.55 -11.67
CA PRO A 4 -25.90 -8.09 -10.47
C PRO A 4 -24.42 -8.03 -10.78
N LEU A 5 -23.76 -6.93 -10.39
CA LEU A 5 -22.32 -6.74 -10.52
C LEU A 5 -21.62 -7.94 -9.84
N ARG A 6 -21.18 -8.91 -10.64
CA ARG A 6 -20.13 -9.83 -10.19
C ARG A 6 -18.90 -8.93 -9.99
N PRO A 7 -18.24 -8.93 -8.82
CA PRO A 7 -16.95 -8.29 -8.69
C PRO A 7 -16.06 -8.83 -9.82
N GLY A 8 -15.59 -7.95 -10.71
CA GLY A 8 -14.65 -8.34 -11.74
C GLY A 8 -13.37 -8.86 -11.08
N ASN A 9 -12.60 -9.67 -11.82
CA ASN A 9 -11.25 -9.99 -11.37
C ASN A 9 -10.40 -8.73 -11.37
N ASP A 10 -9.40 -8.68 -10.48
CA ASP A 10 -8.41 -7.61 -10.52
C ASP A 10 -7.57 -7.79 -11.79
N VAL A 11 -7.17 -6.68 -12.38
CA VAL A 11 -6.33 -6.65 -13.59
C VAL A 11 -5.04 -5.92 -13.25
N LEU A 12 -3.90 -6.48 -13.66
CA LEU A 12 -2.61 -5.78 -13.63
C LEU A 12 -2.22 -5.35 -15.03
N LEU A 13 -2.11 -4.03 -15.22
CA LEU A 13 -1.68 -3.41 -16.46
C LEU A 13 -0.24 -2.92 -16.35
N GLU A 14 0.66 -3.47 -17.15
CA GLU A 14 2.04 -3.00 -17.26
C GLU A 14 2.13 -1.81 -18.21
N ASN A 15 2.67 -0.69 -17.74
CA ASN A 15 3.01 0.44 -18.61
C ASN A 15 4.27 0.13 -19.41
N ARG A 16 4.13 0.05 -20.75
CA ARG A 16 5.22 -0.12 -21.72
C ARG A 16 5.33 1.14 -22.57
N GLY A 17 5.91 2.19 -21.99
CA GLY A 17 6.21 3.44 -22.70
C GLY A 17 4.96 4.16 -23.21
N GLY A 18 3.90 4.24 -22.39
CA GLY A 18 2.65 4.94 -22.74
C GLY A 18 1.54 4.03 -23.25
N THR A 19 1.80 2.72 -23.36
CA THR A 19 0.77 1.70 -23.60
C THR A 19 0.60 0.82 -22.36
N PHE A 20 -0.63 0.36 -22.12
CA PHE A 20 -0.94 -0.55 -21.02
C PHE A 20 -1.17 -1.95 -21.56
N VAL A 21 -0.41 -2.93 -21.07
CA VAL A 21 -0.54 -4.34 -21.44
C VAL A 21 -1.04 -5.14 -20.25
N ASP A 22 -2.13 -5.88 -20.44
CA ASP A 22 -2.64 -6.81 -19.43
C ASP A 22 -1.65 -7.96 -19.22
N ILE A 23 -1.15 -8.06 -17.99
CA ILE A 23 -0.24 -9.13 -17.54
C ILE A 23 -0.85 -9.99 -16.43
N THR A 24 -2.16 -9.87 -16.20
CA THR A 24 -2.87 -10.53 -15.09
C THR A 24 -2.62 -12.03 -15.01
N SER A 25 -2.60 -12.72 -16.16
CA SER A 25 -2.43 -14.17 -16.22
C SER A 25 -1.07 -14.68 -15.70
N GLN A 26 -0.04 -13.84 -15.73
CA GLN A 26 1.30 -14.19 -15.23
C GLN A 26 1.60 -13.60 -13.84
N SER A 27 0.70 -12.76 -13.31
CA SER A 27 0.95 -12.00 -12.08
C SER A 27 0.48 -12.68 -10.80
N ASN A 28 -0.17 -13.85 -10.90
CA ASN A 28 -0.65 -14.63 -9.75
C ASN A 28 -1.57 -13.83 -8.81
N LEU A 29 -2.44 -12.99 -9.38
CA LEU A 29 -3.43 -12.23 -8.63
C LEU A 29 -4.56 -13.15 -8.09
N PRO A 30 -5.14 -12.82 -6.93
CA PRO A 30 -6.30 -13.55 -6.41
C PRO A 30 -7.50 -13.41 -7.36
N VAL A 31 -8.21 -14.53 -7.56
CA VAL A 31 -9.41 -14.60 -8.40
C VAL A 31 -10.66 -14.36 -7.55
N GLY A 32 -11.54 -13.46 -7.99
CA GLY A 32 -12.79 -13.14 -7.31
C GLY A 32 -12.66 -12.43 -5.96
N GLY A 33 -13.80 -12.10 -5.35
CA GLY A 33 -13.88 -11.31 -4.12
C GLY A 33 -14.06 -9.81 -4.39
N GLY A 34 -14.68 -9.10 -3.45
CA GLY A 34 -14.81 -7.65 -3.53
C GLY A 34 -13.58 -6.97 -2.95
N ARG A 35 -13.05 -5.98 -3.65
CA ARG A 35 -12.00 -5.07 -3.15
C ARG A 35 -12.50 -3.65 -3.30
N VAL A 36 -12.11 -2.79 -2.37
CA VAL A 36 -12.57 -1.38 -2.32
C VAL A 36 -11.50 -0.39 -2.78
N GLY A 37 -10.26 -0.86 -2.93
CA GLY A 37 -9.11 -0.13 -3.42
C GLY A 37 -7.82 -0.86 -3.05
N ILE A 38 -6.68 -0.19 -3.22
CA ILE A 38 -5.35 -0.76 -2.97
C ILE A 38 -4.48 0.28 -2.26
N THR A 39 -3.57 -0.18 -1.40
CA THR A 39 -2.53 0.63 -0.76
C THR A 39 -1.18 0.01 -1.07
N ALA A 40 -0.22 0.80 -1.57
CA ALA A 40 1.12 0.29 -1.90
C ALA A 40 2.11 0.58 -0.77
N ALA A 41 2.92 -0.40 -0.39
CA ALA A 41 3.99 -0.22 0.59
C ALA A 41 4.99 -1.37 0.50
N ASP A 42 6.18 -1.20 1.05
CA ASP A 42 7.19 -2.26 1.13
C ASP A 42 7.11 -2.89 2.53
N PHE A 43 6.30 -3.95 2.67
CA PHE A 43 5.98 -4.52 3.99
C PHE A 43 7.06 -5.47 4.51
N ASN A 44 7.92 -5.98 3.63
CA ASN A 44 8.99 -6.91 3.96
C ASN A 44 10.40 -6.31 3.78
N ASN A 45 10.49 -5.01 3.48
CA ASN A 45 11.71 -4.24 3.27
C ASN A 45 12.61 -4.76 2.14
N ASP A 46 12.09 -5.54 1.18
CA ASP A 46 12.89 -6.11 0.11
C ASP A 46 13.20 -5.13 -1.05
N GLY A 47 12.62 -3.94 -0.99
CA GLY A 47 12.81 -2.87 -1.95
C GLY A 47 11.71 -2.78 -3.00
N PHE A 48 10.88 -3.82 -3.14
CA PHE A 48 9.72 -3.82 -4.02
C PHE A 48 8.48 -3.28 -3.31
N LEU A 49 7.62 -2.57 -4.04
CA LEU A 49 6.31 -2.19 -3.49
C LEU A 49 5.37 -3.39 -3.59
N ASP A 50 4.86 -3.80 -2.44
CA ASP A 50 3.76 -4.74 -2.24
C ASP A 50 2.42 -4.01 -2.34
N ILE A 51 1.33 -4.80 -2.31
CA ILE A 51 -0.03 -4.27 -2.36
C ILE A 51 -0.85 -4.81 -1.19
N PHE A 52 -1.37 -3.92 -0.35
CA PHE A 52 -2.42 -4.24 0.61
C PHE A 52 -3.81 -4.10 -0.03
N LEU A 53 -4.61 -5.16 0.08
CA LEU A 53 -5.96 -5.28 -0.48
C LEU A 53 -6.99 -5.43 0.64
N PRO A 54 -7.66 -4.33 1.03
CA PRO A 54 -8.81 -4.39 1.92
C PRO A 54 -9.94 -5.19 1.25
N SER A 55 -10.32 -6.30 1.88
CA SER A 55 -11.16 -7.31 1.24
C SER A 55 -12.58 -7.35 1.82
N VAL A 56 -13.57 -7.52 0.95
CA VAL A 56 -14.99 -7.64 1.31
C VAL A 56 -15.60 -8.89 0.67
N GLY A 57 -16.20 -9.72 1.50
CA GLY A 57 -16.93 -10.91 1.11
C GLY A 57 -18.37 -10.62 0.69
N THR A 58 -19.09 -11.67 0.32
CA THR A 58 -20.51 -11.60 -0.03
C THR A 58 -21.34 -10.97 1.09
N GLY A 59 -22.31 -10.13 0.73
CA GLY A 59 -23.19 -9.50 1.72
C GLY A 59 -22.51 -8.44 2.60
N MET A 60 -21.40 -7.86 2.14
CA MET A 60 -20.59 -6.88 2.88
C MET A 60 -19.96 -7.44 4.17
N GLN A 61 -19.71 -8.75 4.22
CA GLN A 61 -18.99 -9.36 5.33
C GLN A 61 -17.49 -9.08 5.23
N ARG A 62 -16.83 -8.75 6.33
CA ARG A 62 -15.37 -8.62 6.35
C ARG A 62 -14.73 -10.00 6.25
N ILE A 63 -13.86 -10.15 5.26
CA ILE A 63 -12.95 -11.29 5.14
C ILE A 63 -11.52 -10.81 5.45
N PRO A 64 -10.55 -11.71 5.70
CA PRO A 64 -9.16 -11.30 5.87
C PRO A 64 -8.71 -10.42 4.70
N ASP A 65 -8.01 -9.33 5.01
CA ASP A 65 -7.35 -8.55 3.97
C ASP A 65 -6.20 -9.39 3.36
N ILE A 66 -5.68 -8.96 2.22
CA ILE A 66 -4.59 -9.68 1.54
C ILE A 66 -3.42 -8.71 1.37
N ILE A 67 -2.22 -9.13 1.76
CA ILE A 67 -0.99 -8.51 1.27
C ILE A 67 -0.50 -9.33 0.07
N LEU A 68 -0.34 -8.68 -1.08
CA LEU A 68 0.35 -9.22 -2.24
C LEU A 68 1.80 -8.79 -2.18
N LEU A 69 2.66 -9.71 -1.74
CA LEU A 69 4.10 -9.49 -1.69
C LEU A 69 4.68 -9.58 -3.11
N ASN A 70 5.34 -8.51 -3.56
CA ASN A 70 5.89 -8.41 -4.89
C ASN A 70 7.20 -9.20 -4.99
N LEU A 71 7.26 -10.16 -5.91
CA LEU A 71 8.43 -11.04 -6.04
C LEU A 71 9.52 -10.48 -6.98
N GLY A 72 9.36 -9.24 -7.46
CA GLY A 72 10.30 -8.58 -8.37
C GLY A 72 10.31 -9.13 -9.80
N ASN A 73 9.46 -10.13 -10.10
CA ASN A 73 9.38 -10.82 -11.38
C ASN A 73 8.00 -10.68 -12.04
N LYS A 74 7.29 -9.57 -11.77
CA LYS A 74 5.92 -9.26 -12.23
C LYS A 74 4.84 -10.18 -11.69
N SER A 75 5.15 -10.95 -10.64
CA SER A 75 4.21 -11.81 -9.93
C SER A 75 4.19 -11.52 -8.43
N PHE A 76 3.11 -11.93 -7.78
CA PHE A 76 2.89 -11.72 -6.36
C PHE A 76 2.71 -13.03 -5.59
N ARG A 77 3.07 -13.00 -4.32
CA ARG A 77 2.71 -14.02 -3.33
C ARG A 77 1.65 -13.46 -2.38
N GLN A 78 0.53 -14.16 -2.25
CA GLN A 78 -0.51 -13.81 -1.30
C GLN A 78 -0.05 -14.10 0.14
N TYR A 79 -0.26 -13.15 1.04
CA TYR A 79 0.01 -13.26 2.47
C TYR A 79 -1.22 -12.77 3.23
N THR A 80 -1.88 -13.68 3.95
CA THR A 80 -3.13 -13.43 4.71
C THR A 80 -2.94 -13.60 6.22
N ASN A 81 -1.79 -14.13 6.65
CA ASN A 81 -1.46 -14.35 8.06
C ASN A 81 -0.76 -13.13 8.70
N HIS A 82 -1.22 -11.91 8.39
CA HIS A 82 -0.69 -10.66 8.95
C HIS A 82 -1.51 -10.14 10.14
N GLY A 83 -2.62 -10.78 10.48
CA GLY A 83 -3.45 -10.38 11.63
C GLY A 83 -4.32 -9.14 11.41
N ALA A 84 -4.30 -8.51 10.23
CA ALA A 84 -5.26 -7.47 9.88
C ALA A 84 -6.60 -8.09 9.51
N GLN A 85 -7.44 -8.26 10.54
CA GLN A 85 -8.74 -8.92 10.48
C GLN A 85 -9.84 -7.97 11.01
N GLY A 86 -11.08 -8.18 10.55
CA GLY A 86 -12.26 -7.45 11.02
C GLY A 86 -12.60 -7.72 12.50
N PRO A 87 -13.58 -7.02 13.10
CA PRO A 87 -14.05 -7.36 14.43
C PRO A 87 -14.57 -8.81 14.52
N LEU A 88 -14.38 -9.38 15.71
CA LEU A 88 -14.99 -10.61 16.19
C LEU A 88 -16.50 -10.34 16.41
N ALA A 89 -17.33 -10.95 15.55
CA ALA A 89 -18.79 -11.12 15.67
C ALA A 89 -19.71 -9.87 15.66
N GLY A 90 -20.85 -9.99 14.95
CA GLY A 90 -22.05 -9.13 15.12
C GLY A 90 -22.37 -8.17 13.98
N ASP A 91 -21.37 -7.44 13.45
CA ASP A 91 -21.62 -6.32 12.54
C ASP A 91 -21.18 -6.58 11.09
N ILE A 92 -21.96 -6.06 10.14
CA ILE A 92 -21.58 -5.98 8.73
C ILE A 92 -20.54 -4.88 8.61
N THR A 93 -19.28 -5.27 8.45
CA THR A 93 -18.15 -4.35 8.35
C THR A 93 -17.53 -4.41 6.96
N TYR A 94 -17.35 -3.23 6.34
CA TYR A 94 -16.69 -3.12 5.06
C TYR A 94 -15.53 -2.11 5.13
N PRO A 95 -14.36 -2.44 4.58
CA PRO A 95 -13.28 -1.48 4.46
C PRO A 95 -13.71 -0.33 3.53
N SER A 96 -13.19 0.85 3.80
CA SER A 96 -13.49 2.06 3.04
C SER A 96 -12.25 2.80 2.55
N GLY A 97 -11.07 2.33 2.94
CA GLY A 97 -9.76 2.83 2.53
C GLY A 97 -8.67 2.46 3.51
N ALA A 98 -7.42 2.49 3.07
CA ALA A 98 -6.27 2.22 3.90
C ALA A 98 -5.07 3.11 3.56
N GLN A 99 -4.24 3.37 4.57
CA GLN A 99 -3.00 4.12 4.47
C GLN A 99 -1.88 3.33 5.14
N ALA A 100 -0.72 3.27 4.49
CA ALA A 100 0.48 2.63 5.01
C ALA A 100 1.54 3.66 5.39
N PHE A 101 2.15 3.47 6.57
CA PHE A 101 3.30 4.22 7.08
C PHE A 101 3.88 3.51 8.31
N ASP A 102 5.17 3.69 8.58
CA ASP A 102 5.80 3.20 9.82
C ASP A 102 5.37 4.11 10.99
N TYR A 103 4.38 3.69 11.77
CA TYR A 103 3.71 4.54 12.75
C TYR A 103 4.58 4.79 13.99
N ASN A 104 5.36 3.78 14.41
CA ASN A 104 6.17 3.80 15.63
C ASN A 104 7.67 3.89 15.35
N LEU A 105 8.07 4.07 14.09
CA LEU A 105 9.47 4.19 13.66
C LEU A 105 10.30 2.94 13.97
N ASP A 106 9.68 1.76 13.92
CA ASP A 106 10.34 0.49 14.23
C ASP A 106 10.91 -0.22 12.98
N GLY A 107 10.77 0.39 11.81
CA GLY A 107 11.22 -0.16 10.54
C GLY A 107 10.24 -1.07 9.85
N LYS A 108 9.02 -1.22 10.39
CA LYS A 108 7.96 -2.02 9.79
C LYS A 108 6.83 -1.10 9.38
N VAL A 109 6.50 -1.11 8.09
CA VAL A 109 5.39 -0.30 7.58
C VAL A 109 4.08 -0.87 8.08
N ASP A 110 3.33 -0.10 8.89
CA ASP A 110 2.02 -0.44 9.43
C ASP A 110 0.90 0.02 8.50
N VAL A 111 -0.34 -0.39 8.80
CA VAL A 111 -1.53 0.02 8.04
C VAL A 111 -2.62 0.54 8.96
N VAL A 112 -3.15 1.72 8.66
CA VAL A 112 -4.44 2.17 9.20
C VAL A 112 -5.54 1.92 8.17
N VAL A 113 -6.64 1.30 8.59
CA VAL A 113 -7.79 0.98 7.74
C VAL A 113 -9.04 1.67 8.27
N GLY A 114 -9.70 2.44 7.42
CA GLY A 114 -11.04 2.96 7.67
C GLY A 114 -12.08 1.86 7.48
N THR A 115 -12.77 1.49 8.55
CA THR A 115 -13.81 0.47 8.53
C THR A 115 -15.16 1.11 8.79
N ARG A 116 -16.14 0.83 7.94
CA ARG A 116 -17.53 1.18 8.18
C ARG A 116 -18.26 -0.02 8.74
N TYR A 117 -19.15 0.20 9.69
CA TYR A 117 -20.04 -0.84 10.20
C TYR A 117 -21.50 -0.41 10.04
N ARG A 118 -22.36 -1.40 9.81
CA ARG A 118 -23.82 -1.26 9.82
C ARG A 118 -24.37 -2.11 10.96
N ASP A 119 -25.01 -1.43 11.90
CA ASP A 119 -25.74 -2.08 13.00
C ASP A 119 -26.96 -2.81 12.43
N ILE A 120 -27.09 -4.10 12.76
CA ILE A 120 -28.20 -4.93 12.30
C ILE A 120 -29.56 -4.49 12.87
N ASN A 121 -29.56 -3.86 14.05
CA ASN A 121 -30.76 -3.35 14.73
C ASN A 121 -31.09 -1.89 14.36
N ARG A 122 -30.17 -1.20 13.68
CA ARG A 122 -30.30 0.18 13.19
C ARG A 122 -29.84 0.26 11.72
N PRO A 123 -30.58 -0.32 10.77
CA PRO A 123 -30.15 -0.44 9.37
C PRO A 123 -29.97 0.91 8.65
N ASP A 124 -30.53 1.99 9.20
CA ASP A 124 -30.39 3.38 8.77
C ASP A 124 -29.09 4.05 9.25
N PHE A 125 -28.40 3.44 10.23
CA PHE A 125 -27.20 3.99 10.84
C PHE A 125 -25.93 3.38 10.26
N PHE A 126 -25.03 4.26 9.80
CA PHE A 126 -23.67 3.91 9.41
C PHE A 126 -22.69 4.64 10.31
N ALA A 127 -21.75 3.91 10.89
CA ALA A 127 -20.64 4.50 11.62
C ALA A 127 -19.31 4.00 11.07
N GLY A 128 -18.25 4.75 11.38
CA GLY A 128 -16.89 4.49 10.92
C GLY A 128 -15.92 4.43 12.09
N THR A 129 -14.91 3.58 11.97
CA THR A 129 -13.78 3.51 12.90
C THR A 129 -12.48 3.41 12.11
N LEU A 130 -11.40 3.99 12.64
CA LEU A 130 -10.05 3.77 12.15
C LEU A 130 -9.41 2.66 12.96
N ARG A 131 -8.79 1.69 12.28
CA ARG A 131 -8.05 0.59 12.91
C ARG A 131 -6.62 0.60 12.45
N LEU A 132 -5.69 0.70 13.40
CA LEU A 132 -4.26 0.55 13.16
C LEU A 132 -3.87 -0.92 13.33
N PHE A 133 -3.21 -1.48 12.32
CA PHE A 133 -2.67 -2.83 12.31
C PHE A 133 -1.15 -2.75 12.22
N LYS A 134 -0.49 -3.33 13.22
CA LYS A 134 0.97 -3.40 13.24
C LYS A 134 1.49 -4.48 12.30
N ASN A 135 2.55 -4.18 11.58
CA ASN A 135 3.19 -5.15 10.71
C ASN A 135 4.04 -6.13 11.52
N VAL A 136 3.65 -7.40 11.45
CA VAL A 136 4.28 -8.51 12.18
C VAL A 136 5.14 -9.41 11.28
N ILE A 137 5.31 -9.06 10.00
CA ILE A 137 6.17 -9.81 9.09
C ILE A 137 7.59 -9.85 9.66
N GLN A 138 8.18 -11.05 9.64
CA GLN A 138 9.55 -11.28 10.06
C GLN A 138 10.43 -11.39 8.81
N ASN A 139 11.50 -10.59 8.77
CA ASN A 139 12.51 -10.59 7.73
C ASN A 139 13.82 -10.03 8.31
N SER A 140 14.92 -10.17 7.56
CA SER A 140 16.23 -9.63 7.92
C SER A 140 16.67 -8.50 6.97
N ASN A 141 15.70 -7.88 6.28
CA ASN A 141 15.99 -6.80 5.35
C ASN A 141 16.11 -5.47 6.11
N ASN A 142 16.91 -4.58 5.56
CA ASN A 142 17.17 -3.25 6.09
C ASN A 142 16.25 -2.22 5.42
N TYR A 143 16.13 -1.06 6.05
CA TYR A 143 15.31 0.05 5.58
C TYR A 143 16.01 1.38 5.86
N VAL A 144 15.51 2.44 5.24
CA VAL A 144 15.80 3.82 5.60
C VAL A 144 14.51 4.64 5.60
N ILE A 145 14.41 5.56 6.56
CA ILE A 145 13.36 6.57 6.57
C ILE A 145 14.01 7.91 6.22
N VAL A 146 13.59 8.51 5.11
CA VAL A 146 14.07 9.82 4.67
C VAL A 146 13.00 10.86 4.95
N LYS A 147 13.32 11.84 5.81
CA LYS A 147 12.45 12.99 6.04
C LYS A 147 12.62 14.00 4.91
N VAL A 148 11.54 14.28 4.19
CA VAL A 148 11.51 15.22 3.07
C VAL A 148 10.64 16.42 3.47
N PRO A 149 11.17 17.65 3.49
CA PRO A 149 10.38 18.82 3.85
C PRO A 149 9.27 19.07 2.82
N VAL A 150 8.13 19.64 3.25
CA VAL A 150 6.99 19.97 2.37
C VAL A 150 7.41 20.86 1.19
N LEU A 151 8.34 21.77 1.45
CA LEU A 151 8.87 22.70 0.46
C LEU A 151 10.39 22.62 0.40
N VAL A 152 10.95 22.62 -0.81
CA VAL A 152 12.36 22.89 -1.04
C VAL A 152 12.49 24.00 -2.08
N GLN A 153 13.25 25.05 -1.76
CA GLN A 153 13.44 26.21 -2.65
C GLN A 153 12.09 26.82 -3.10
N GLY A 154 11.10 26.85 -2.20
CA GLY A 154 9.75 27.35 -2.49
C GLY A 154 8.86 26.43 -3.33
N LYS A 155 9.31 25.21 -3.67
CA LYS A 155 8.59 24.25 -4.49
C LYS A 155 8.07 23.08 -3.65
N SER A 156 6.85 22.62 -3.95
CA SER A 156 6.27 21.42 -3.32
C SER A 156 7.12 20.19 -3.60
N THR A 157 7.35 19.38 -2.57
CA THR A 157 7.96 18.06 -2.69
C THR A 157 6.95 16.93 -2.84
N MET A 158 5.65 17.24 -2.81
CA MET A 158 4.60 16.25 -3.06
C MET A 158 4.80 15.59 -4.43
N ASP A 159 4.76 14.26 -4.46
CA ASP A 159 5.05 13.42 -5.62
C ASP A 159 6.50 13.53 -6.16
N ALA A 160 7.42 14.18 -5.45
CA ALA A 160 8.83 14.12 -5.80
C ALA A 160 9.34 12.67 -5.74
N LEU A 161 10.26 12.32 -6.65
CA LEU A 161 10.89 11.01 -6.70
C LEU A 161 12.14 11.00 -5.83
N LEU A 162 12.10 10.27 -4.73
CA LEU A 162 13.27 9.94 -3.92
C LEU A 162 13.95 8.71 -4.51
N LYS A 163 15.25 8.84 -4.81
CA LYS A 163 16.18 7.76 -5.08
C LYS A 163 17.08 7.55 -3.86
N VAL A 164 17.20 6.31 -3.38
CA VAL A 164 18.19 5.87 -2.41
C VAL A 164 19.17 4.95 -3.13
N GLU A 165 20.43 5.32 -3.15
CA GLU A 165 21.49 4.54 -3.79
C GLU A 165 22.32 3.79 -2.73
N THR A 166 22.52 2.50 -2.95
CA THR A 166 23.28 1.61 -2.06
C THR A 166 24.37 0.87 -2.84
N PRO A 167 25.26 0.11 -2.18
CA PRO A 167 26.14 -0.82 -2.87
C PRO A 167 25.40 -1.88 -3.70
N ASN A 168 24.17 -2.26 -3.32
CA ASN A 168 23.43 -3.38 -3.90
C ASN A 168 22.43 -2.95 -4.98
N GLY A 169 22.19 -1.64 -5.14
CA GLY A 169 21.23 -1.14 -6.13
C GLY A 169 20.61 0.21 -5.76
N ASN A 170 19.66 0.63 -6.60
CA ASN A 170 18.91 1.87 -6.44
C ASN A 170 17.46 1.53 -6.07
N PHE A 171 16.94 2.24 -5.07
CA PHE A 171 15.56 2.12 -4.61
C PHE A 171 14.84 3.44 -4.81
N PHE A 172 13.56 3.38 -5.22
CA PHE A 172 12.80 4.57 -5.59
C PHE A 172 11.48 4.63 -4.82
N ARG A 173 11.14 5.80 -4.28
CA ARG A 173 9.83 6.07 -3.66
C ARG A 173 9.33 7.46 -4.05
N ARG A 174 8.01 7.61 -4.15
CA ARG A 174 7.38 8.93 -4.27
C ARG A 174 7.13 9.51 -2.89
N VAL A 175 7.28 10.82 -2.75
CA VAL A 175 6.91 11.55 -1.54
C VAL A 175 5.39 11.75 -1.51
N GLY A 176 4.75 11.49 -0.37
CA GLY A 176 3.31 11.69 -0.19
C GLY A 176 2.53 10.40 0.06
N SER A 177 1.21 10.47 -0.12
CA SER A 177 0.31 9.35 0.17
C SER A 177 0.52 8.18 -0.77
N VAL A 178 0.62 6.98 -0.20
CA VAL A 178 0.59 5.69 -0.89
C VAL A 178 -0.76 4.95 -0.78
N GLY A 179 -1.79 5.64 -0.29
CA GLY A 179 -3.11 5.08 -0.02
C GLY A 179 -4.07 5.10 -1.23
N GLU A 180 -5.26 4.50 -1.06
CA GLU A 180 -6.26 4.44 -2.12
C GLU A 180 -6.96 5.79 -2.38
N ALA A 181 -7.87 5.83 -3.36
CA ALA A 181 -8.63 7.02 -3.78
C ALA A 181 -9.37 7.78 -2.67
N ARG A 182 -9.51 7.22 -1.47
CA ARG A 182 -10.22 7.80 -0.31
C ARG A 182 -9.29 8.26 0.81
N THR A 183 -7.98 8.19 0.62
CA THR A 183 -6.97 8.60 1.60
C THR A 183 -5.95 9.52 0.96
N GLN A 184 -5.94 10.79 1.37
CA GLN A 184 -4.92 11.76 1.00
C GLN A 184 -4.23 12.25 2.27
N SER A 185 -2.91 12.18 2.28
CA SER A 185 -2.06 12.65 3.37
C SER A 185 -0.73 13.09 2.80
N PHE A 186 -0.14 14.14 3.38
CA PHE A 186 1.27 14.42 3.15
C PHE A 186 2.07 13.61 4.16
N ILE A 187 2.74 12.56 3.68
CA ILE A 187 3.66 11.76 4.48
C ILE A 187 5.06 12.25 4.12
N ASP A 188 5.66 12.98 5.06
CA ASP A 188 6.99 13.56 4.93
C ASP A 188 8.11 12.58 5.29
N GLN A 189 7.76 11.42 5.84
CA GLN A 189 8.65 10.31 6.17
C GLN A 189 8.54 9.23 5.10
N VAL A 190 9.49 9.24 4.17
CA VAL A 190 9.52 8.27 3.07
C VAL A 190 10.25 7.02 3.53
N HIS A 191 9.51 5.94 3.74
CA HIS A 191 10.05 4.63 4.06
C HIS A 191 10.55 3.91 2.80
N VAL A 192 11.79 3.43 2.83
CA VAL A 192 12.43 2.71 1.73
C VAL A 192 13.06 1.44 2.26
N GLY A 193 12.54 0.26 1.90
CA GLY A 193 13.27 -0.99 2.07
C GLY A 193 14.47 -1.02 1.14
N ILE A 194 15.62 -1.45 1.66
CA ILE A 194 16.89 -1.53 0.93
C ILE A 194 17.43 -2.96 0.87
N GLY A 195 16.57 -3.94 1.17
CA GLY A 195 16.90 -5.37 1.13
C GLY A 195 18.09 -5.69 2.03
N SER A 196 19.07 -6.41 1.50
CA SER A 196 20.28 -6.79 2.24
C SER A 196 21.33 -5.67 2.36
N ALA A 197 21.12 -4.49 1.78
CA ALA A 197 22.09 -3.41 1.85
C ALA A 197 22.24 -2.88 3.27
N SER A 198 23.47 -2.71 3.74
CA SER A 198 23.78 -2.23 5.10
C SER A 198 24.27 -0.77 5.14
N SER A 199 24.35 -0.11 3.98
CA SER A 199 24.81 1.28 3.86
C SER A 199 24.19 1.98 2.66
N ILE A 200 24.16 3.31 2.74
CA ILE A 200 23.68 4.21 1.69
C ILE A 200 24.87 4.98 1.14
N LYS A 201 24.96 5.07 -0.19
CA LYS A 201 25.94 5.91 -0.90
C LYS A 201 25.46 7.35 -1.01
N SER A 202 24.20 7.53 -1.37
CA SER A 202 23.57 8.84 -1.53
C SER A 202 22.04 8.75 -1.56
N THR A 203 21.40 9.88 -1.32
CA THR A 203 19.98 10.09 -1.63
C THR A 203 19.89 11.17 -2.72
N THR A 204 18.83 11.12 -3.53
CA THR A 204 18.56 12.17 -4.51
C THR A 204 17.05 12.38 -4.61
N LEU A 205 16.61 13.62 -4.43
CA LEU A 205 15.21 14.01 -4.59
C LEU A 205 15.04 14.71 -5.94
N THR A 206 14.14 14.21 -6.78
CA THR A 206 13.79 14.84 -8.07
C THR A 206 12.37 15.40 -7.97
N LEU A 207 12.24 16.72 -8.08
CA LEU A 207 10.94 17.40 -8.05
C LEU A 207 10.18 17.21 -9.38
N PHE A 208 8.89 17.57 -9.40
CA PHE A 208 8.02 17.40 -10.57
C PHE A 208 8.51 18.15 -11.83
N ASP A 209 9.28 19.23 -11.63
CA ASP A 209 9.85 20.05 -12.70
C ASP A 209 11.24 19.56 -13.16
N GLY A 210 11.72 18.44 -12.62
CA GLY A 210 13.02 17.86 -12.91
C GLY A 210 14.18 18.40 -12.06
N THR A 211 13.94 19.34 -11.14
CA THR A 211 14.99 19.82 -10.22
C THR A 211 15.48 18.67 -9.34
N THR A 212 16.80 18.41 -9.31
CA THR A 212 17.40 17.37 -8.47
C THR A 212 18.17 17.96 -7.30
N LEU A 213 17.96 17.39 -6.12
CA LEU A 213 18.64 17.74 -4.86
C LEU A 213 19.35 16.50 -4.34
N ARG A 214 20.58 16.64 -3.86
CA ARG A 214 21.38 15.54 -3.30
C ARG A 214 21.64 15.78 -1.81
#